data_AF-A0A413WG74-F1
#
_entry.id   AF-A0A413WG74-F1
#
_cell.length_a   1.000
_cell.length_b   1.000
_cell.length_c   1.000
_cell.angle_alpha   90.00
_cell.angle_beta   90.00
_cell.angle_gamma   90.00
#
_symmetry.space_group_name_H-M   'P 1'
#
loop_
_entity.id
_entity.type
_entity.pdbx_description
1 polymer ?
#
loop_
_entity_poly.entity_id
_entity_poly.type
_entity_poly.pdbx_seq_one_letter_code
_entity_poly.pdbx_strand_id
1 'polypeptide(L)'
;MDLLLRDIDPVIVKQIDEWAKEHNRSRQQYLKELLASWCANGIKSTQVERLERQLEANTLHLKRSADELAEVTRLLNEVMQDA
;
A
#
# COMPACT_ATOMS: atom_id res chain seq x y z
N MET A 1 -12.29 -25.12 -11.37
CA MET A 1 -11.00 -25.19 -12.09
C MET A 1 -9.97 -25.63 -11.07
N ASP A 2 -9.29 -26.75 -11.31
CA ASP A 2 -8.40 -27.34 -10.32
C ASP A 2 -6.96 -26.95 -10.63
N LEU A 3 -6.26 -26.44 -9.62
CA LEU A 3 -4.84 -26.07 -9.68
C LEU A 3 -4.02 -27.18 -9.03
N LEU A 4 -3.09 -27.75 -9.79
CA LEU A 4 -2.14 -28.75 -9.31
C LEU A 4 -0.76 -28.11 -9.22
N LEU A 5 -0.27 -27.94 -7.99
CA LEU A 5 1.09 -27.48 -7.74
C LEU A 5 2.03 -28.69 -7.70
N ARG A 6 3.09 -28.66 -8.50
CA ARG A 6 4.12 -29.70 -8.60
C ARG A 6 5.49 -29.12 -8.29
N ASP A 7 6.45 -30.00 -8.03
CA ASP A 7 7.86 -29.63 -7.80
C ASP A 7 8.08 -28.62 -6.66
N ILE A 8 7.25 -28.71 -5.61
CA ILE A 8 7.44 -27.95 -4.38
C ILE A 8 8.38 -28.73 -3.46
N ASP A 9 9.36 -28.02 -2.89
CA ASP A 9 10.26 -28.57 -1.89
C ASP A 9 9.46 -29.25 -0.75
N PRO A 10 9.76 -30.52 -0.40
CA PRO A 10 9.08 -31.23 0.68
C PRO A 10 9.10 -30.50 2.03
N VAL A 11 10.13 -29.70 2.30
CA VAL A 11 10.24 -28.88 3.52
C VAL A 11 9.15 -27.82 3.53
N ILE A 12 8.90 -27.16 2.39
CA ILE A 12 7.85 -26.15 2.27
C ILE A 12 6.47 -26.80 2.42
N VAL A 13 6.26 -27.98 1.84
CA VAL A 13 5.00 -28.73 2.00
C VAL A 13 4.71 -29.02 3.48
N LYS A 14 5.74 -29.42 4.26
CA LYS A 14 5.60 -29.65 5.70
C LYS A 14 5.26 -28.38 6.48
N GLN A 15 5.90 -27.26 6.16
CA GLN A 15 5.57 -25.98 6.80
C GLN A 15 4.12 -25.57 6.52
N ILE A 16 3.65 -25.72 5.27
CA ILE A 16 2.25 -25.43 4.93
C ILE A 16 1.29 -26.33 5.71
N ASP A 17 1.64 -27.61 5.92
CA ASP A 17 0.85 -28.52 6.75
C ASP A 17 0.79 -28.07 8.22
N GLU A 18 1.93 -27.65 8.77
CA GLU A 18 2.01 -27.14 10.14
C GLU A 18 1.14 -25.89 10.30
N TRP A 19 1.26 -24.92 9.40
CA TRP A 19 0.42 -23.72 9.43
C TRP A 19 -1.06 -24.03 9.24
N ALA A 20 -1.42 -24.97 8.36
CA ALA A 20 -2.80 -25.39 8.20
C ALA A 20 -3.36 -26.01 9.49
N LYS A 21 -2.55 -26.83 10.19
CA LYS A 21 -2.91 -27.42 11.49
C LYS A 21 -3.07 -26.37 12.58
N GLU A 22 -2.17 -25.39 12.66
CA GLU A 22 -2.27 -24.28 13.62
C GLU A 22 -3.58 -23.50 13.46
N HIS A 23 -4.07 -23.36 12.23
CA HIS A 23 -5.33 -22.69 11.91
C HIS A 23 -6.54 -23.64 11.94
N ASN A 24 -6.34 -24.91 12.32
CA ASN A 24 -7.35 -25.96 12.36
C ASN A 24 -8.10 -26.13 11.02
N ARG A 25 -7.35 -26.05 9.91
CA ARG A 25 -7.84 -26.18 8.53
C ARG A 25 -7.12 -27.33 7.82
N SER A 26 -7.71 -27.82 6.73
CA SER A 26 -6.99 -28.69 5.80
C SER A 26 -5.97 -27.88 5.00
N ARG A 27 -4.88 -28.53 4.56
CA ARG A 27 -3.88 -27.92 3.65
C ARG A 27 -4.53 -27.22 2.46
N GLN A 28 -5.51 -27.87 1.84
CA GLN A 28 -6.18 -27.34 0.65
C GLN A 28 -7.02 -26.10 0.97
N GLN A 29 -7.73 -26.11 2.10
CA GLN A 29 -8.52 -24.95 2.53
C GLN A 29 -7.61 -23.77 2.85
N TYR A 30 -6.52 -24.02 3.60
CA TYR A 30 -5.51 -23.02 3.92
C TYR A 30 -4.89 -22.39 2.67
N LEU A 31 -4.49 -23.21 1.68
CA LEU A 31 -3.94 -22.71 0.42
C LEU A 31 -4.94 -21.87 -0.38
N LYS A 32 -6.23 -22.24 -0.39
CA LYS A 32 -7.27 -21.44 -1.06
C LYS A 32 -7.41 -20.07 -0.41
N GLU A 33 -7.46 -20.02 0.91
CA GLU A 33 -7.56 -18.77 1.67
C GLU A 33 -6.31 -17.90 1.49
N LEU A 34 -5.13 -18.52 1.50
CA LEU A 34 -3.86 -17.83 1.26
C LEU A 34 -3.81 -17.20 -0.14
N LEU A 35 -4.19 -17.95 -1.18
CA LEU A 35 -4.26 -17.44 -2.55
C LEU A 35 -5.29 -16.30 -2.69
N ALA A 36 -6.46 -16.44 -2.09
CA ALA A 36 -7.49 -15.40 -2.11
C ALA A 36 -7.00 -14.12 -1.41
N SER A 37 -6.36 -14.26 -0.25
CA SER A 37 -5.75 -13.15 0.49
C SER A 37 -4.64 -12.49 -0.33
N TRP A 38 -3.77 -13.27 -0.95
CA TRP A 38 -2.67 -12.76 -1.76
C TRP A 38 -3.17 -11.97 -2.98
N CYS A 39 -4.16 -12.48 -3.70
CA CYS A 39 -4.82 -11.76 -4.80
C CYS A 39 -5.49 -10.46 -4.31
N ALA A 40 -6.19 -10.50 -3.18
CA ALA A 40 -6.81 -9.32 -2.59
C ALA A 40 -5.77 -8.27 -2.13
N ASN A 41 -4.65 -8.72 -1.58
CA ASN A 41 -3.59 -7.85 -1.09
C ASN A 41 -2.74 -7.27 -2.22
N GLY A 42 -2.52 -7.99 -3.31
CA GLY A 42 -1.90 -7.43 -4.52
C GLY A 42 -2.70 -6.26 -5.09
N ILE A 43 -4.04 -6.38 -5.09
CA ILE A 43 -4.95 -5.28 -5.45
C ILE A 43 -4.80 -4.11 -4.47
N LYS A 44 -4.76 -4.37 -3.16
CA LYS A 44 -4.58 -3.32 -2.15
C LYS A 44 -3.21 -2.64 -2.23
N SER A 45 -2.14 -3.36 -2.51
CA SER A 45 -0.77 -2.82 -2.63
C SER A 45 -0.68 -1.77 -3.73
N THR A 46 -1.26 -2.03 -4.91
CA THR A 46 -1.31 -1.02 -5.99
C THR A 46 -2.12 0.22 -5.62
N GLN A 47 -3.18 0.05 -4.81
CA GLN A 47 -3.99 1.17 -4.34
C GLN A 47 -3.26 2.00 -3.28
N VAL A 48 -2.50 1.35 -2.38
CA VAL A 48 -1.64 2.01 -1.38
C VAL A 48 -0.54 2.80 -2.07
N GLU A 49 0.20 2.20 -3.01
CA GLU A 49 1.23 2.92 -3.78
C GLU A 49 0.66 4.13 -4.52
N ARG A 50 -0.54 4.02 -5.09
CA ARG A 50 -1.21 5.14 -5.75
C ARG A 50 -1.56 6.25 -4.76
N LEU A 51 -2.07 5.89 -3.58
CA LEU A 51 -2.44 6.84 -2.54
C LEU A 51 -1.20 7.54 -1.96
N GLU A 52 -0.11 6.83 -1.75
CA GLU A 52 1.17 7.40 -1.31
C GLU A 52 1.71 8.42 -2.31
N ARG A 53 1.73 8.09 -3.62
CA ARG A 53 2.12 9.05 -4.65
C ARG A 53 1.24 10.29 -4.68
N GLN A 54 -0.08 10.13 -4.48
CA GLN A 54 -1.00 11.26 -4.44
C GLN A 54 -0.77 12.13 -3.20
N LEU A 55 -0.47 11.51 -2.05
CA LEU A 55 -0.13 12.22 -0.82
C LEU A 55 1.15 13.04 -1.01
N GLU A 56 2.21 12.44 -1.56
CA GLU A 56 3.47 13.14 -1.86
C GLU A 56 3.26 14.35 -2.78
N ALA A 57 2.49 14.18 -3.86
CA ALA A 57 2.18 15.26 -4.79
C ALA A 57 1.41 16.41 -4.09
N ASN A 58 0.43 16.07 -3.26
CA ASN A 58 -0.33 17.06 -2.49
C ASN A 58 0.53 17.77 -1.45
N THR A 59 1.40 17.06 -0.72
CA THR A 59 2.32 17.66 0.24
C THR A 59 3.28 18.64 -0.44
N LEU A 60 3.81 18.28 -1.61
CA LEU A 60 4.65 19.18 -2.40
C LEU A 60 3.87 20.42 -2.85
N HIS A 61 2.63 20.24 -3.30
CA HIS A 61 1.78 21.34 -3.72
C HIS A 61 1.48 22.30 -2.55
N LEU A 62 1.09 21.76 -1.39
CA LEU A 62 0.84 22.55 -0.18
C LEU A 62 2.08 23.36 0.25
N LYS A 63 3.27 22.76 0.16
CA LYS A 63 4.51 23.46 0.47
C LYS A 63 4.73 24.65 -0.46
N ARG A 64 4.57 24.44 -1.77
CA ARG A 64 4.69 25.52 -2.77
C ARG A 64 3.66 26.62 -2.54
N SER A 65 2.40 26.26 -2.28
CA SER A 65 1.35 27.24 -1.98
C SER A 65 1.65 28.03 -0.70
N ALA A 66 2.22 27.40 0.32
CA ALA A 66 2.64 28.12 1.53
C ALA A 66 3.76 29.13 1.23
N ASP A 67 4.74 28.74 0.42
CA ASP A 67 5.83 29.63 0.00
C ASP A 67 5.30 30.81 -0.84
N GLU A 68 4.40 30.55 -1.79
CA GLU A 68 3.74 31.57 -2.61
C GLU A 68 2.89 32.53 -1.77
N LEU A 69 2.14 32.01 -0.79
CA LEU A 69 1.33 32.83 0.12
C LEU A 69 2.19 33.69 1.04
N ALA A 70 3.33 33.18 1.51
CA ALA A 70 4.28 33.97 2.30
C ALA A 70 4.82 35.15 1.47
N GLU A 71 5.13 34.91 0.20
CA GLU A 71 5.59 35.94 -0.73
C GLU A 71 4.50 36.98 -1.00
N VAL A 72 3.26 36.55 -1.27
CA VAL A 72 2.13 37.48 -1.45
C VAL A 72 1.90 38.32 -0.19
N THR A 73 2.00 37.72 1.00
CA THR A 73 1.85 38.43 2.28
C THR A 73 2.94 39.47 2.47
N ARG A 74 4.19 39.14 2.09
CA ARG A 74 5.31 40.07 2.12
C ARG A 74 5.05 41.27 1.21
N LEU A 75 4.69 41.03 -0.05
CA LEU A 75 4.40 42.09 -1.03
C LEU A 75 3.24 42.97 -0.59
N LEU A 76 2.17 42.39 -0.01
CA LEU A 76 1.05 43.16 0.52
C LEU A 76 1.47 44.08 1.67
N ASN A 77 2.31 43.58 2.59
CA ASN A 77 2.82 44.40 3.70
C ASN A 77 3.73 45.52 3.20
N GLU A 78 4.55 45.28 2.17
CA GLU A 78 5.38 46.32 1.54
C GLU A 78 4.50 47.42 0.94
N VAL A 79 3.46 47.07 0.17
CA VAL A 79 2.51 48.05 -0.41
C VAL A 79 1.71 48.80 0.66
N MET A 80 1.35 48.14 1.77
CA MET A 80 0.62 48.78 2.88
C MET A 80 1.50 49.70 3.74
N GLN A 81 2.82 49.50 3.77
CA GLN A 81 3.76 50.38 4.48
C GLN A 81 4.18 51.60 3.65
N ASP A 82 4.08 51.50 2.32
CA ASP A 82 4.35 52.60 1.38
C ASP A 82 3.13 53.52 1.13
N ALA A 83 1.99 53.28 1.79
CA ALA A 83 0.73 54.04 1.68
C ALA A 83 0.45 54.89 2.93
#